data_AF-A0A4Y9S7K6-F1
#
_entry.id   AF-A0A4Y9S7K6-F1
#
_cell.length_a   1.000
_cell.length_b   1.000
_cell.length_c   1.000
_cell.angle_alpha   90.00
_cell.angle_beta   90.00
_cell.angle_gamma   90.00
#
_symmetry.space_group_name_H-M   'P 1'
#
loop_
_entity.id
_entity.type
_entity.pdbx_description
1 polymer ?
#
loop_
_entity_poly.entity_id
_entity_poly.type
_entity_poly.pdbx_seq_one_letter_code
_entity_poly.pdbx_strand_id
1 'polypeptide(L)'
;MKKILLGAALCAAFTVHAADDLAKKREQRKADIDFWVTKYDGAELKSGQFRCPNPRFPSMSKQNEEIDAVSARMKTWQDCYNRFAENLNKTPPGAERIPQDVRALMTKEELEQAGAHIKDVHTNLAESATINSKMVLADFDAWRKATEAYVGENNKVIKAAQAKDRPDLEDRRNNYSGGSASQR
;
A
#
# COMPACT_ATOMS: atom_id res chain seq x y z
N MET A 1 21.00 78.66 -12.09
CA MET A 1 21.14 77.23 -11.70
C MET A 1 19.94 76.84 -10.84
N LYS A 2 18.98 76.06 -11.38
CA LYS A 2 17.86 75.50 -10.62
C LYS A 2 17.46 74.16 -11.27
N LYS A 3 17.95 73.05 -10.70
CA LYS A 3 17.50 71.68 -10.99
C LYS A 3 17.01 71.13 -9.66
N ILE A 4 15.70 71.02 -9.46
CA ILE A 4 15.11 70.41 -8.26
C ILE A 4 13.89 69.58 -8.68
N LEU A 5 14.07 68.26 -8.57
CA LEU A 5 13.12 67.25 -8.09
C LEU A 5 11.75 67.14 -8.80
N LEU A 6 11.72 66.36 -9.90
CA LEU A 6 10.56 65.53 -10.24
C LEU A 6 11.05 64.09 -10.34
N GLY A 7 10.77 63.26 -9.32
CA GLY A 7 11.23 61.86 -9.37
C GLY A 7 10.64 60.87 -8.38
N ALA A 8 9.90 61.29 -7.34
CA ALA A 8 9.53 60.38 -6.24
C ALA A 8 8.04 59.99 -6.14
N ALA A 9 7.15 60.51 -6.99
CA ALA A 9 5.70 60.34 -6.78
C ALA A 9 5.05 59.14 -7.51
N LEU A 10 5.77 58.39 -8.36
CA LEU A 10 5.15 57.35 -9.20
C LEU A 10 5.13 55.93 -8.59
N CYS A 11 5.85 55.66 -7.49
CA CYS A 11 5.93 54.30 -6.92
C CYS A 11 4.80 53.91 -5.94
N ALA A 12 4.00 54.86 -5.43
CA ALA A 12 3.04 54.58 -4.37
C ALA A 12 1.64 54.12 -4.85
N ALA A 13 1.25 54.44 -6.09
CA ALA A 13 -0.10 54.14 -6.60
C ALA A 13 -0.25 52.71 -7.18
N PHE A 14 0.86 52.09 -7.61
CA PHE A 14 0.85 50.75 -8.21
C PHE A 14 0.81 49.62 -7.15
N THR A 15 1.26 49.87 -5.92
CA THR A 15 1.33 48.86 -4.86
C THR A 15 -0.01 48.60 -4.17
N VAL A 16 -0.89 49.60 -4.07
CA VAL A 16 -2.19 49.48 -3.39
C VAL A 16 -3.18 48.59 -4.18
N HIS A 17 -3.26 48.75 -5.50
CA HIS A 17 -4.17 47.93 -6.33
C HIS A 17 -3.75 46.45 -6.36
N ALA A 18 -2.45 46.18 -6.41
CA ALA A 18 -1.92 44.81 -6.38
C ALA A 18 -2.19 44.12 -5.02
N ALA A 19 -2.14 44.86 -3.91
CA ALA A 19 -2.45 44.35 -2.58
C ALA A 19 -3.96 44.05 -2.42
N ASP A 20 -4.84 44.91 -2.92
CA ASP A 20 -6.30 44.70 -2.88
C ASP A 20 -6.74 43.49 -3.71
N ASP A 21 -6.17 43.33 -4.91
CA ASP A 21 -6.47 42.17 -5.76
C ASP A 21 -5.97 40.86 -5.14
N LEU A 22 -4.83 40.90 -4.45
CA LEU A 22 -4.30 39.75 -3.70
C LEU A 22 -5.22 39.39 -2.53
N ALA A 23 -5.67 40.38 -1.74
CA ALA A 23 -6.58 40.16 -0.62
C ALA A 23 -7.92 39.55 -1.09
N LYS A 24 -8.48 40.04 -2.19
CA LYS A 24 -9.71 39.48 -2.79
C LYS A 24 -9.50 38.04 -3.28
N LYS A 25 -8.39 37.75 -3.97
CA LYS A 25 -8.07 36.38 -4.43
C LYS A 25 -7.89 35.44 -3.24
N ARG A 26 -7.22 35.89 -2.19
CA ARG A 26 -7.03 35.12 -0.98
C ARG A 26 -8.35 34.81 -0.28
N GLU A 27 -9.26 35.78 -0.20
CA GLU A 27 -10.62 35.56 0.35
C GLU A 27 -11.40 34.53 -0.48
N GLN A 28 -11.34 34.64 -1.81
CA GLN A 28 -11.97 33.66 -2.73
C GLN A 28 -11.38 32.25 -2.61
N ARG A 29 -10.11 32.13 -2.20
CA ARG A 29 -9.38 30.85 -2.06
C ARG A 29 -9.18 30.44 -0.60
N LYS A 30 -9.86 31.11 0.34
CA LYS A 30 -9.72 30.85 1.77
C LYS A 30 -9.98 29.38 2.12
N ALA A 31 -11.01 28.78 1.53
CA ALA A 31 -11.33 27.37 1.73
C ALA A 31 -10.21 26.42 1.27
N ASP A 32 -9.53 26.75 0.17
CA ASP A 32 -8.42 25.96 -0.34
C ASP A 32 -7.19 26.09 0.56
N ILE A 33 -6.89 27.31 1.02
CA ILE A 33 -5.83 27.56 2.00
C ILE A 33 -6.11 26.77 3.28
N ASP A 34 -7.32 26.89 3.84
CA ASP A 34 -7.75 26.18 5.05
C ASP A 34 -7.65 24.65 4.86
N PHE A 35 -7.95 24.14 3.66
CA PHE A 35 -7.82 22.72 3.34
C PHE A 35 -6.36 22.26 3.50
N TRP A 36 -5.41 22.93 2.87
CA TRP A 36 -3.99 22.54 2.94
C TRP A 36 -3.39 22.71 4.34
N VAL A 37 -3.85 23.71 5.08
CA VAL A 37 -3.35 23.99 6.44
C VAL A 37 -3.91 23.02 7.48
N THR A 38 -5.16 22.54 7.33
CA THR A 38 -5.85 21.79 8.41
C THR A 38 -6.60 20.54 8.01
N LYS A 39 -7.07 20.42 6.77
CA LYS A 39 -8.00 19.34 6.36
C LYS A 39 -7.40 18.30 5.44
N TYR A 40 -6.22 18.57 4.87
CA TYR A 40 -5.52 17.63 4.01
C TYR A 40 -5.26 16.32 4.77
N ASP A 41 -5.65 15.19 4.19
CA ASP A 41 -5.62 13.88 4.84
C ASP A 41 -4.89 12.79 4.02
N GLY A 42 -4.39 13.16 2.83
CA GLY A 42 -3.72 12.27 1.89
C GLY A 42 -4.61 11.14 1.35
N ALA A 43 -5.94 11.32 1.28
CA ALA A 43 -6.87 10.31 0.74
C ALA A 43 -6.47 9.79 -0.65
N GLU A 44 -5.94 10.66 -1.51
CA GLU A 44 -5.45 10.34 -2.84
C GLU A 44 -4.22 9.43 -2.82
N LEU A 45 -3.43 9.42 -1.73
CA LEU A 45 -2.24 8.57 -1.59
C LEU A 45 -2.61 7.11 -1.27
N LYS A 46 -3.83 6.87 -0.79
CA LYS A 46 -4.31 5.55 -0.32
C LYS A 46 -5.59 5.08 -1.01
N SER A 47 -6.02 5.73 -2.09
CA SER A 47 -7.24 5.41 -2.83
C SER A 47 -6.97 4.80 -4.20
N GLY A 48 -8.03 4.34 -4.87
CA GLY A 48 -7.95 3.74 -6.20
C GLY A 48 -6.98 2.55 -6.25
N GLN A 49 -6.02 2.60 -7.17
CA GLN A 49 -5.02 1.55 -7.37
C GLN A 49 -4.00 1.40 -6.24
N PHE A 50 -3.92 2.37 -5.32
CA PHE A 50 -3.04 2.36 -4.15
C PHE A 50 -3.76 1.86 -2.89
N ARG A 51 -5.07 1.61 -2.98
CA ARG A 51 -5.83 0.96 -1.92
C ARG A 51 -5.55 -0.53 -1.95
N CYS A 52 -4.75 -1.02 -1.00
CA CYS A 52 -4.39 -2.43 -0.90
C CYS A 52 -5.24 -3.14 0.17
N PRO A 53 -6.28 -3.90 -0.19
CA PRO A 53 -7.13 -4.58 0.77
C PRO A 53 -6.36 -5.73 1.43
N ASN A 54 -6.43 -5.83 2.76
CA ASN A 54 -5.74 -6.89 3.48
C ASN A 54 -6.30 -8.27 3.06
N PRO A 55 -5.44 -9.19 2.58
CA PRO A 55 -5.86 -10.53 2.25
C PRO A 55 -6.29 -11.27 3.52
N ARG A 56 -7.33 -12.11 3.40
CA ARG A 56 -7.74 -13.03 4.46
C ARG A 56 -7.09 -14.38 4.22
N PHE A 57 -6.41 -14.89 5.23
CA PHE A 57 -5.79 -16.22 5.20
C PHE A 57 -6.62 -17.21 6.04
N PRO A 58 -6.84 -18.44 5.54
CA PRO A 58 -7.37 -19.50 6.37
C PRO A 58 -6.34 -19.92 7.43
N SER A 59 -6.75 -20.73 8.42
CA SER A 59 -5.80 -21.26 9.41
C SER A 59 -4.75 -22.20 8.80
N MET A 60 -5.16 -22.97 7.79
CA MET A 60 -4.29 -23.81 6.96
C MET A 60 -5.01 -24.16 5.65
N SER A 61 -4.25 -24.58 4.65
CA SER A 61 -4.76 -25.16 3.41
C SER A 61 -4.42 -26.65 3.36
N LYS A 62 -5.33 -27.47 2.85
CA LYS A 62 -5.15 -28.94 2.78
C LYS A 62 -4.99 -29.43 1.34
N GLN A 63 -5.48 -28.66 0.38
CA GLN A 63 -5.44 -28.97 -1.05
C GLN A 63 -4.46 -28.04 -1.76
N ASN A 64 -3.84 -28.51 -2.84
CA ASN A 64 -2.86 -27.72 -3.60
C ASN A 64 -3.51 -26.47 -4.20
N GLU A 65 -4.75 -26.60 -4.67
CA GLU A 65 -5.53 -25.50 -5.25
C GLU A 65 -5.77 -24.38 -4.23
N GLU A 66 -5.97 -24.74 -2.96
CA GLU A 66 -6.09 -23.77 -1.86
C GLU A 66 -4.76 -23.08 -1.57
N ILE A 67 -3.65 -23.82 -1.61
CA ILE A 67 -2.29 -23.30 -1.41
C ILE A 67 -1.95 -22.28 -2.50
N ASP A 68 -2.22 -22.63 -3.76
CA ASP A 68 -1.98 -21.78 -4.91
C ASP A 68 -2.85 -20.52 -4.84
N ALA A 69 -4.13 -20.66 -4.50
CA ALA A 69 -5.04 -19.53 -4.36
C ALA A 69 -4.60 -18.54 -3.27
N VAL A 70 -4.18 -19.04 -2.09
CA VAL A 70 -3.68 -18.18 -1.01
C VAL A 70 -2.36 -17.49 -1.40
N SER A 71 -1.46 -18.23 -2.05
CA SER A 71 -0.17 -17.69 -2.53
C SER A 71 -0.38 -16.59 -3.58
N ALA A 72 -1.32 -16.78 -4.51
CA ALA A 72 -1.68 -15.79 -5.51
C ALA A 72 -2.29 -14.51 -4.89
N ARG A 73 -3.13 -14.65 -3.85
CA ARG A 73 -3.66 -13.49 -3.10
C ARG A 73 -2.55 -12.72 -2.42
N MET A 74 -1.60 -13.41 -1.80
CA MET A 74 -0.45 -12.76 -1.16
C MET A 74 0.39 -11.99 -2.19
N LYS A 75 0.69 -12.61 -3.33
CA LYS A 75 1.40 -11.95 -4.43
C LYS A 75 0.67 -10.70 -4.92
N THR A 76 -0.64 -10.80 -5.16
CA THR A 76 -1.48 -9.67 -5.59
C THR A 76 -1.42 -8.51 -4.59
N TRP A 77 -1.47 -8.82 -3.30
CA TRP A 77 -1.35 -7.80 -2.25
C TRP A 77 0.04 -7.17 -2.22
N GLN A 78 1.12 -7.96 -2.35
CA GLN A 78 2.49 -7.43 -2.41
C GLN A 78 2.68 -6.47 -3.59
N ASP A 79 2.19 -6.86 -4.77
CA ASP A 79 2.28 -6.01 -5.97
C ASP A 79 1.52 -4.68 -5.75
N CYS A 80 0.37 -4.71 -5.07
CA CYS A 80 -0.33 -3.50 -4.67
C CYS A 80 0.48 -2.66 -3.69
N TYR A 81 0.99 -3.27 -2.62
CA TYR A 81 1.74 -2.58 -1.58
C TYR A 81 2.99 -1.90 -2.15
N ASN A 82 3.69 -2.56 -3.07
CA ASN A 82 4.84 -2.00 -3.76
C ASN A 82 4.47 -0.75 -4.58
N ARG A 83 3.36 -0.79 -5.33
CA ARG A 83 2.87 0.40 -6.07
C ARG A 83 2.48 1.53 -5.12
N PHE A 84 1.84 1.22 -4.00
CA PHE A 84 1.53 2.20 -2.96
C PHE A 84 2.81 2.84 -2.40
N ALA A 85 3.81 2.04 -2.02
CA ALA A 85 5.06 2.51 -1.46
C ALA A 85 5.84 3.38 -2.47
N GLU A 86 5.89 2.96 -3.74
CA GLU A 86 6.47 3.77 -4.81
C GLU A 86 5.76 5.11 -4.99
N ASN A 87 4.42 5.11 -4.99
CA ASN A 87 3.63 6.33 -5.11
C ASN A 87 3.89 7.29 -3.94
N LEU A 88 3.97 6.75 -2.72
CA LEU A 88 4.26 7.52 -1.52
C LEU A 88 5.66 8.13 -1.59
N ASN A 89 6.66 7.36 -2.04
CA ASN A 89 8.05 7.82 -2.19
C ASN A 89 8.23 8.87 -3.31
N LYS A 90 7.47 8.75 -4.41
CA LYS A 90 7.50 9.71 -5.52
C LYS A 90 6.72 11.00 -5.21
N THR A 91 5.84 10.95 -4.21
CA THR A 91 5.03 12.09 -3.80
C THR A 91 5.84 13.04 -2.92
N PRO A 92 5.87 14.36 -3.23
CA PRO A 92 6.46 15.35 -2.34
C PRO A 92 5.77 15.36 -0.97
N PRO A 93 6.50 15.20 0.15
CA PRO A 93 5.93 15.08 1.49
C PRO A 93 5.74 16.43 2.19
N GLY A 94 5.56 17.54 1.44
CA GLY A 94 5.57 18.88 2.02
C GLY A 94 4.80 19.90 1.19
N ALA A 95 5.13 21.18 1.42
CA ALA A 95 4.45 22.32 0.80
C ALA A 95 4.54 22.33 -0.74
N GLU A 96 5.47 21.58 -1.33
CA GLU A 96 5.59 21.41 -2.79
C GLU A 96 4.35 20.76 -3.40
N ARG A 97 3.57 20.02 -2.59
CA ARG A 97 2.31 19.41 -3.01
C ARG A 97 1.19 20.42 -3.23
N ILE A 98 1.28 21.58 -2.59
CA ILE A 98 0.26 22.62 -2.68
C ILE A 98 0.30 23.23 -4.10
N PRO A 99 -0.83 23.27 -4.82
CA PRO A 99 -0.93 23.92 -6.12
C PRO A 99 -0.34 25.32 -6.10
N GLN A 100 0.42 25.69 -7.13
CA GLN A 100 1.19 26.94 -7.16
C GLN A 100 0.29 28.17 -7.00
N ASP A 101 -0.91 28.13 -7.56
CA ASP A 101 -1.92 29.18 -7.48
C ASP A 101 -2.46 29.39 -6.06
N VAL A 102 -2.54 28.34 -5.23
CA VAL A 102 -2.89 28.46 -3.81
C VAL A 102 -1.69 28.90 -3.00
N ARG A 103 -0.54 28.27 -3.21
CA ARG A 103 0.72 28.56 -2.50
C ARG A 103 1.16 30.01 -2.65
N ALA A 104 0.92 30.64 -3.80
CA ALA A 104 1.19 32.06 -4.02
C ALA A 104 0.31 33.02 -3.20
N LEU A 105 -0.80 32.53 -2.65
CA LEU A 105 -1.76 33.31 -1.84
C LEU A 105 -1.59 33.09 -0.32
N MET A 106 -0.75 32.13 0.07
CA MET A 106 -0.50 31.78 1.47
C MET A 106 0.52 32.73 2.10
N THR A 107 0.37 33.03 3.39
CA THR A 107 1.47 33.67 4.13
C THR A 107 2.60 32.68 4.36
N LYS A 108 3.76 33.18 4.81
CA LYS A 108 4.89 32.32 5.13
C LYS A 108 4.53 31.32 6.23
N GLU A 109 3.85 31.78 7.28
CA GLU A 109 3.44 30.98 8.43
C GLU A 109 2.46 29.88 8.02
N GLU A 110 1.50 30.21 7.16
CA GLU A 110 0.55 29.21 6.65
C GLU A 110 1.22 28.17 5.76
N LEU A 111 2.19 28.60 4.94
CA LEU A 111 2.93 27.68 4.08
C LEU A 111 3.80 26.72 4.90
N GLU A 112 4.44 27.23 5.96
CA GLU A 112 5.19 26.41 6.92
C GLU A 112 4.26 25.45 7.67
N GLN A 113 3.11 25.92 8.15
CA GLN A 113 2.13 25.10 8.85
C GLN A 113 1.55 24.00 7.94
N ALA A 114 1.14 24.34 6.71
CA ALA A 114 0.65 23.36 5.74
C ALA A 114 1.74 22.36 5.36
N GLY A 115 2.99 22.83 5.17
CA GLY A 115 4.12 21.95 4.89
C GLY A 115 4.37 20.94 6.02
N ALA A 116 4.32 21.38 7.28
CA ALA A 116 4.44 20.52 8.45
C ALA A 116 3.27 19.52 8.52
N HIS A 117 2.04 19.99 8.36
CA HIS A 117 0.84 19.14 8.37
C HIS A 117 0.88 18.05 7.29
N ILE A 118 1.23 18.40 6.05
CA ILE A 118 1.37 17.44 4.94
C ILE A 118 2.46 16.41 5.25
N LYS A 119 3.59 16.84 5.83
CA LYS A 119 4.68 15.94 6.22
C LYS A 119 4.26 14.97 7.31
N ASP A 120 3.51 15.43 8.30
CA ASP A 120 2.98 14.58 9.36
C ASP A 120 1.98 13.56 8.79
N VAL A 121 1.07 13.97 7.90
CA VAL A 121 0.17 13.06 7.19
C VAL A 121 0.93 12.00 6.40
N HIS A 122 1.98 12.39 5.68
CA HIS A 122 2.82 11.47 4.90
C HIS A 122 3.55 10.47 5.80
N THR A 123 4.14 10.95 6.90
CA THR A 123 4.84 10.12 7.90
C THR A 123 3.88 9.12 8.54
N ASN A 124 2.72 9.59 9.03
CA ASN A 124 1.70 8.73 9.63
C ASN A 124 1.20 7.65 8.66
N LEU A 125 1.07 8.00 7.37
CA LEU A 125 0.66 7.05 6.34
C LEU A 125 1.75 5.97 6.09
N ALA A 126 3.02 6.37 6.02
CA ALA A 126 4.15 5.44 5.86
C ALA A 126 4.27 4.49 7.06
N GLU A 127 4.14 5.00 8.27
CA GLU A 127 4.18 4.21 9.51
C GLU A 127 3.01 3.23 9.59
N SER A 128 1.79 3.71 9.33
CA SER A 128 0.59 2.87 9.31
C SER A 128 0.69 1.75 8.27
N ALA A 129 1.22 2.05 7.09
CA ALA A 129 1.46 1.06 6.05
C ALA A 129 2.52 0.03 6.46
N THR A 130 3.59 0.47 7.14
CA THR A 130 4.62 -0.43 7.69
C THR A 130 4.02 -1.38 8.72
N ILE A 131 3.24 -0.88 9.67
CA ILE A 131 2.59 -1.70 10.70
C ILE A 131 1.63 -2.71 10.06
N ASN A 132 0.75 -2.25 9.16
CA ASN A 132 -0.19 -3.13 8.48
C ASN A 132 0.53 -4.23 7.68
N SER A 133 1.60 -3.88 6.96
CA SER A 133 2.40 -4.87 6.21
C SER A 133 2.97 -5.98 7.09
N LYS A 134 3.46 -5.63 8.29
CA LYS A 134 3.97 -6.60 9.26
C LYS A 134 2.88 -7.56 9.74
N MET A 135 1.66 -7.06 9.95
CA MET A 135 0.52 -7.89 10.36
C MET A 135 0.14 -8.88 9.25
N VAL A 136 0.01 -8.41 8.00
CA VAL A 136 -0.31 -9.27 6.85
C VAL A 136 0.76 -10.35 6.65
N LEU A 137 2.05 -9.98 6.77
CA LEU A 137 3.15 -10.92 6.67
C LEU A 137 3.16 -11.95 7.80
N ALA A 138 2.81 -11.54 9.03
CA ALA A 138 2.69 -12.45 10.16
C ALA A 138 1.53 -13.46 9.96
N ASP A 139 0.36 -13.00 9.51
CA ASP A 139 -0.78 -13.87 9.23
C ASP A 139 -0.45 -14.88 8.11
N PHE A 140 0.24 -14.41 7.06
CA PHE A 140 0.67 -15.28 5.97
C PHE A 140 1.70 -16.32 6.43
N ASP A 141 2.68 -15.92 7.25
CA ASP A 141 3.68 -16.85 7.81
C ASP A 141 3.04 -17.90 8.74
N ALA A 142 2.04 -17.50 9.54
CA ALA A 142 1.28 -18.43 10.37
C ALA A 142 0.52 -19.47 9.53
N TRP A 143 -0.19 -19.03 8.49
CA TRP A 143 -0.86 -19.93 7.54
C TRP A 143 0.13 -20.88 6.85
N ARG A 144 1.27 -20.35 6.38
CA ARG A 144 2.30 -21.12 5.67
C ARG A 144 2.86 -22.23 6.56
N LYS A 145 3.26 -21.90 7.80
CA LYS A 145 3.78 -22.87 8.77
C LYS A 145 2.76 -23.96 9.09
N ALA A 146 1.50 -23.60 9.32
CA ALA A 146 0.45 -24.57 9.61
C ALA A 146 0.18 -25.51 8.42
N THR A 147 0.19 -24.97 7.21
CA THR A 147 0.01 -25.72 5.96
C THR A 147 1.18 -26.66 5.70
N GLU A 148 2.42 -26.19 5.84
CA GLU A 148 3.64 -27.00 5.69
C GLU A 148 3.66 -28.17 6.70
N ALA A 149 3.27 -27.91 7.96
CA ALA A 149 3.16 -28.96 8.97
C ALA A 149 2.10 -30.01 8.61
N TYR A 150 0.91 -29.57 8.16
CA TYR A 150 -0.15 -30.49 7.72
C TYR A 150 0.28 -31.35 6.54
N VAL A 151 0.84 -30.74 5.49
CA VAL A 151 1.31 -31.46 4.29
C VAL A 151 2.42 -32.44 4.66
N GLY A 152 3.34 -32.04 5.55
CA GLY A 152 4.41 -32.90 6.06
C GLY A 152 3.86 -34.16 6.75
N GLU A 153 2.92 -34.02 7.68
CA GLU A 153 2.31 -35.14 8.38
C GLU A 153 1.44 -36.01 7.46
N ASN A 154 0.63 -35.38 6.60
CA ASN A 154 -0.23 -36.11 5.66
C ASN A 154 0.59 -36.97 4.70
N ASN A 155 1.72 -36.45 4.19
CA ASN A 155 2.63 -37.20 3.34
C ASN A 155 3.26 -38.41 4.05
N LYS A 156 3.56 -38.31 5.35
CA LYS A 156 4.05 -39.45 6.14
C LYS A 156 2.98 -40.53 6.26
N VAL A 157 1.74 -40.14 6.56
CA VAL A 157 0.60 -41.08 6.68
C VAL A 157 0.33 -41.79 5.36
N ILE A 158 0.29 -41.05 4.24
CA ILE A 158 0.07 -41.65 2.90
C ILE A 158 1.19 -42.63 2.57
N LYS A 159 2.46 -42.25 2.80
CA LYS A 159 3.60 -43.15 2.56
C LYS A 159 3.54 -44.41 3.43
N ALA A 160 3.17 -44.27 4.71
CA ALA A 160 3.02 -45.40 5.62
C ALA A 160 1.88 -46.35 5.19
N ALA A 161 0.74 -45.80 4.75
CA ALA A 161 -0.36 -46.59 4.20
C ALA A 161 0.05 -47.33 2.92
N GLN A 162 0.68 -46.64 1.97
CA GLN A 162 1.19 -47.26 0.74
C GLN A 162 2.24 -48.36 1.00
N ALA A 163 3.07 -48.19 2.03
CA ALA A 163 4.05 -49.21 2.42
C ALA A 163 3.36 -50.46 3.01
N LYS A 164 2.26 -50.29 3.76
CA LYS A 164 1.48 -51.40 4.33
C LYS A 164 0.69 -52.17 3.28
N ASP A 165 0.15 -51.47 2.29
CA ASP A 165 -0.66 -52.09 1.23
C ASP A 165 0.21 -52.76 0.14
N ARG A 166 1.50 -52.40 0.04
CA ARG A 166 2.41 -52.96 -0.98
C ARG A 166 2.60 -54.49 -0.87
N PRO A 167 2.88 -55.09 0.30
CA PRO A 167 2.97 -56.54 0.43
C PRO A 167 1.67 -57.26 0.04
N ASP A 168 0.50 -56.75 0.45
CA ASP A 168 -0.80 -57.34 0.10
C ASP A 168 -1.05 -57.30 -1.41
N LEU A 169 -0.70 -56.20 -2.09
CA LEU A 169 -0.81 -56.11 -3.55
C LEU A 169 0.16 -57.05 -4.27
N GLU A 170 1.38 -57.24 -3.76
CA GLU A 170 2.34 -58.18 -4.34
C GLU A 170 1.94 -59.63 -4.10
N ASP A 171 1.44 -59.98 -2.92
CA ASP A 171 0.93 -61.32 -2.62
C ASP A 171 -0.32 -61.64 -3.45
N ARG A 172 -1.24 -60.68 -3.59
CA ARG A 172 -2.39 -60.82 -4.50
C ARG A 172 -1.93 -61.00 -5.94
N ARG A 173 -0.99 -60.18 -6.43
CA ARG A 173 -0.43 -60.31 -7.79
C ARG A 173 0.19 -61.69 -8.01
N ASN A 174 0.98 -62.19 -7.05
CA ASN A 174 1.66 -63.48 -7.14
C ASN A 174 0.67 -64.66 -7.10
N ASN A 175 -0.40 -64.55 -6.30
CA ASN A 175 -1.47 -65.55 -6.29
C ASN A 175 -2.26 -65.59 -7.61
N TYR A 176 -2.49 -64.44 -8.25
CA TYR A 176 -3.17 -64.40 -9.56
C TYR A 176 -2.28 -64.85 -10.73
N SER A 177 -0.96 -64.66 -10.67
CA SER A 177 -0.04 -65.12 -11.72
C SER A 177 0.33 -66.61 -11.59
N GLY A 178 0.36 -67.16 -10.37
CA GLY A 178 0.64 -68.59 -10.11
C GLY A 178 -0.51 -69.54 -10.44
N GLY A 179 -1.76 -69.05 -10.51
CA GLY A 179 -2.96 -69.88 -10.78
C GLY A 179 -3.15 -70.33 -12.24
N SER A 180 -2.39 -69.76 -13.20
CA SER A 180 -2.55 -70.10 -14.63
C SER A 180 -1.71 -71.30 -15.10
N ALA A 181 -0.83 -71.84 -14.24
CA ALA A 181 0.10 -72.91 -14.60
C ALA A 181 -0.36 -74.33 -14.18
N SER A 182 -1.49 -74.47 -13.47
CA SER A 182 -1.94 -75.75 -12.89
C SER A 182 -3.26 -76.27 -13.48
N GLN A 183 -3.46 -76.10 -14.78
CA GLN A 183 -4.50 -76.79 -15.57
C GLN A 183 -3.93 -77.17 -16.93
N ARG A 184 -3.17 -78.25 -16.99
CA ARG A 184 -2.94 -79.02 -18.21
C ARG A 184 -2.48 -80.43 -17.89
#